data_AF-Q2G9D4-F1
#
_entry.id   AF-Q2G9D4-F1
#
_cell.length_a   1.000
_cell.length_b   1.000
_cell.length_c   1.000
_cell.angle_alpha   90.00
_cell.angle_beta   90.00
_cell.angle_gamma   90.00
#
_symmetry.space_group_name_H-M   'P 1'
#
loop_
_entity.id
_entity.type
_entity.pdbx_description
1 polymer ?
#
loop_
_entity_poly.entity_id
_entity_poly.type
_entity_poly.pdbx_seq_one_letter_code
_entity_poly.pdbx_strand_id
1 'polypeptide(L)'
;MGGLSLPHLIVLALVVLILFGRGRISEMMGDFGKGIKSFKQGMNDEDSKPVTPPPAQIPPASLQQTPPPAQPAPQPTSTDQAQ
;
A
#
# COMPACT_ATOMS: atom_id res chain seq x y z
N MET A 1 -35.10 -9.43 -27.92
CA MET A 1 -34.84 -8.07 -27.43
C MET A 1 -33.58 -8.13 -26.58
N GLY A 2 -32.42 -7.91 -27.21
CA GLY A 2 -31.11 -8.09 -26.58
C GLY A 2 -30.84 -6.97 -25.60
N GLY A 3 -31.34 -7.12 -24.37
CA GLY A 3 -31.06 -6.19 -23.29
C GLY A 3 -29.56 -5.98 -23.19
N LEU A 4 -29.15 -4.72 -23.03
CA LEU A 4 -27.79 -4.22 -22.83
C LEU A 4 -26.83 -5.32 -22.41
N SER A 5 -26.35 -6.09 -23.38
CA SER A 5 -25.69 -7.33 -23.04
C SER A 5 -24.35 -6.97 -22.45
N LEU A 6 -23.90 -7.73 -21.45
CA LEU A 6 -22.60 -7.53 -20.81
C LEU A 6 -21.48 -7.19 -21.82
N PRO A 7 -21.35 -7.84 -23.00
CA PRO A 7 -20.36 -7.44 -24.01
C PRO A 7 -20.54 -6.03 -24.59
N HIS A 8 -21.77 -5.53 -24.83
CA HIS A 8 -21.98 -4.16 -25.29
C HIS A 8 -21.50 -3.14 -24.25
N LEU A 9 -21.73 -3.40 -22.97
CA LEU A 9 -21.26 -2.50 -21.92
C LEU A 9 -19.73 -2.47 -21.82
N ILE A 10 -19.06 -3.59 -22.05
CA ILE A 10 -17.59 -3.64 -22.12
C ILE A 10 -17.07 -2.83 -23.33
N VAL A 11 -17.69 -2.97 -24.51
CA VAL A 11 -17.32 -2.17 -25.69
C VAL A 11 -17.53 -0.68 -25.41
N LEU A 12 -18.67 -0.31 -24.81
CA LEU A 12 -18.94 1.08 -24.44
C LEU A 12 -17.93 1.60 -23.41
N ALA A 13 -17.62 0.81 -22.39
CA ALA A 13 -16.61 1.16 -21.39
C ALA A 13 -15.24 1.35 -22.02
N LEU A 14 -14.86 0.54 -23.01
CA LEU A 14 -13.61 0.69 -23.74
C LEU A 14 -13.58 1.99 -24.54
N VAL A 15 -14.67 2.36 -25.22
CA VAL A 15 -14.79 3.64 -25.93
C VAL A 15 -14.65 4.80 -24.94
N VAL A 16 -15.38 4.78 -23.83
CA VAL A 16 -15.26 5.82 -22.78
C VAL A 16 -13.84 5.87 -22.22
N LEU A 17 -13.20 4.73 -22.00
CA LEU A 17 -11.83 4.64 -21.50
C LEU A 17 -10.81 5.24 -22.47
N ILE A 18 -11.02 5.10 -23.78
CA ILE A 18 -10.16 5.71 -24.80
C ILE A 18 -10.38 7.23 -24.83
N LEU A 19 -11.63 7.70 -24.75
CA LEU A 19 -11.96 9.14 -24.79
C LEU A 19 -11.47 9.88 -23.54
N PHE A 20 -11.66 9.30 -22.36
CA PHE A 20 -11.32 9.93 -21.08
C PHE A 20 -9.90 9.58 -20.59
N GLY A 21 -9.32 8.49 -21.10
CA GLY A 21 -8.05 7.92 -20.63
C GLY A 21 -8.17 7.19 -19.29
N ARG A 22 -7.25 6.25 -19.03
CA ARG A 22 -7.21 5.46 -17.78
C ARG A 22 -6.91 6.31 -16.53
N GLY A 23 -6.16 7.40 -16.67
CA GLY A 23 -5.71 8.23 -15.55
C GLY A 23 -6.84 8.97 -14.85
N ARG A 24 -7.69 9.68 -15.62
CA ARG A 24 -8.79 10.49 -15.06
C ARG A 24 -9.85 9.65 -14.37
N ILE A 25 -10.24 8.52 -14.98
CA ILE A 25 -11.22 7.61 -14.40
C ILE A 25 -10.68 6.98 -13.11
N SER A 26 -9.39 6.58 -13.08
CA SER A 26 -8.80 5.98 -11.87
C SER A 26 -8.68 6.96 -10.70
N GLU A 27 -8.34 8.22 -10.97
CA GLU A 27 -8.26 9.28 -9.95
C GLU A 27 -9.65 9.55 -9.34
N MET A 28 -10.64 9.81 -10.19
CA MET A 28 -12.04 10.04 -9.76
C MET A 28 -12.65 8.83 -9.06
N MET A 29 -12.42 7.62 -9.58
CA MET A 29 -12.91 6.37 -8.97
C MET A 29 -12.25 6.11 -7.62
N GLY A 30 -11.00 6.55 -7.42
CA GLY A 30 -10.32 6.50 -6.13
C GLY A 30 -11.02 7.34 -5.07
N ASP A 31 -11.34 8.60 -5.39
CA ASP A 31 -12.01 9.48 -4.44
C ASP A 31 -13.48 9.10 -4.23
N PHE A 32 -14.19 8.72 -5.29
CA PHE A 32 -15.54 8.16 -5.19
C PHE A 32 -15.56 6.88 -4.34
N GLY A 33 -14.63 5.95 -4.60
CA GLY A 33 -14.47 4.71 -3.85
C GLY A 33 -14.13 4.92 -2.37
N LYS A 34 -13.26 5.89 -2.04
CA LYS A 34 -13.02 6.31 -0.65
C LYS A 34 -14.29 6.85 -0.01
N GLY A 35 -15.05 7.71 -0.70
CA GLY A 35 -16.32 8.25 -0.21
C GLY A 35 -17.33 7.17 0.15
N ILE A 36 -17.53 6.18 -0.74
CA ILE A 36 -18.43 5.04 -0.50
C ILE A 36 -17.92 4.14 0.62
N LYS A 37 -16.60 3.93 0.69
CA LYS A 37 -15.98 3.16 1.77
C LYS A 37 -16.19 3.85 3.12
N SER A 38 -16.00 5.16 3.20
CA SER A 38 -16.26 5.95 4.42
C SER A 38 -17.74 5.98 4.78
N PHE A 39 -18.64 6.07 3.80
CA PHE A 39 -20.08 5.99 4.03
C PHE A 39 -20.49 4.64 4.60
N LYS A 40 -20.02 3.55 3.99
CA LYS A 40 -20.26 2.19 4.47
C LYS A 40 -19.65 1.96 5.86
N GLN A 41 -18.45 2.50 6.12
CA GLN A 41 -17.83 2.44 7.44
C GLN A 41 -18.65 3.23 8.47
N GLY A 42 -19.12 4.43 8.13
CA GLY A 42 -19.97 5.23 9.02
C GLY A 42 -21.28 4.52 9.39
N MET A 43 -21.86 3.75 8.47
CA MET A 43 -23.01 2.88 8.75
C MET A 43 -22.66 1.63 9.55
N ASN A 44 -21.42 1.11 9.44
CA ASN A 44 -21.01 -0.11 10.12
C ASN A 44 -20.35 0.14 11.47
N ASP A 45 -19.87 1.35 11.75
CA ASP A 45 -19.33 1.74 13.06
C ASP A 45 -20.40 1.69 14.16
N GLU A 46 -21.68 1.80 13.79
CA GLU A 46 -22.78 1.47 14.70
C GLU A 46 -22.80 0.00 15.14
N ASP A 47 -22.18 -0.94 14.41
CA ASP A 47 -22.31 -2.37 14.71
C ASP A 47 -21.02 -3.19 14.81
N SER A 48 -19.94 -2.88 14.08
CA SER A 48 -18.65 -3.56 14.23
C SER A 48 -17.51 -2.92 13.45
N LYS A 49 -16.43 -2.62 14.16
CA LYS A 49 -15.15 -2.17 13.62
C LYS A 49 -14.46 -3.34 12.92
N PRO A 50 -14.06 -3.20 11.65
CA PRO A 50 -12.70 -3.58 11.32
C PRO A 50 -12.01 -2.45 10.58
N VAL A 51 -11.02 -1.89 11.27
CA VAL A 51 -9.86 -1.21 10.71
C VAL A 51 -9.43 -1.95 9.44
N THR A 52 -9.67 -1.36 8.27
CA THR A 52 -8.96 -1.88 7.10
C THR A 52 -7.49 -1.62 7.40
N PRO A 53 -6.63 -2.64 7.52
CA PRO A 53 -5.22 -2.42 7.79
C PRO A 53 -4.69 -1.45 6.74
N PRO A 54 -3.93 -0.40 7.12
CA PRO A 54 -3.25 0.44 6.17
C PRO A 54 -2.55 -0.48 5.17
N PRO A 55 -2.81 -0.36 3.86
CA PRO A 55 -2.17 -1.21 2.86
C PRO A 55 -0.69 -1.10 3.16
N ALA A 56 -0.09 -2.25 3.48
CA ALA A 56 1.29 -2.36 3.90
C ALA A 56 2.11 -1.47 2.97
N GLN A 57 2.48 -0.29 3.49
CA GLN A 57 3.65 0.41 3.02
C GLN A 57 4.74 -0.56 3.41
N ILE A 58 5.01 -1.54 2.55
CA ILE A 58 6.27 -2.27 2.52
C ILE A 58 7.30 -1.15 2.56
N PRO A 59 7.91 -0.82 3.72
CA PRO A 59 8.92 0.22 3.76
C PRO A 59 10.07 -0.42 2.99
N PRO A 60 10.38 0.01 1.75
CA PRO A 60 11.40 -0.66 0.98
C PRO A 60 12.71 -0.43 1.73
N ALA A 61 13.36 -1.52 2.14
CA ALA A 61 14.77 -1.55 2.51
C ALA A 61 15.23 -0.95 3.86
N SER A 62 14.39 -0.78 4.89
CA SER A 62 14.92 -0.53 6.26
C SER A 62 15.34 -1.80 7.03
N LEU A 63 15.11 -2.99 6.48
CA LEU A 63 15.46 -4.26 7.16
C LEU A 63 16.82 -4.86 6.75
N GLN A 64 17.67 -4.15 6.01
CA GLN A 64 19.00 -4.65 5.66
C GLN A 64 20.10 -3.60 5.87
N GLN A 65 20.28 -3.19 7.13
CA GLN A 65 21.64 -2.98 7.63
C GLN A 65 21.73 -3.70 8.97
N THR A 66 22.06 -4.99 8.85
CA THR A 66 22.56 -5.84 9.93
C THR A 66 23.56 -5.06 10.80
N PRO A 67 23.51 -5.20 12.14
CA PRO A 67 24.45 -4.57 13.04
C PRO A 67 25.89 -4.91 12.61
N PRO A 68 26.82 -3.93 12.61
CA PRO A 68 28.21 -4.20 12.30
C PRO A 68 28.69 -5.36 13.18
N PRO A 69 29.36 -6.37 12.62
CA PRO A 69 29.88 -7.49 13.40
C PRO A 69 30.74 -6.90 14.51
N ALA A 70 30.43 -7.31 15.73
CA ALA A 70 31.21 -7.01 16.92
C ALA A 70 32.67 -7.21 16.56
N GLN A 71 33.38 -6.11 16.29
CA GLN A 71 34.81 -6.13 16.14
C GLN A 71 35.28 -6.38 17.57
N PRO A 72 35.68 -7.61 17.92
CA PRO A 72 36.31 -7.82 19.21
C PRO A 72 37.57 -6.96 19.07
N ALA A 73 37.67 -5.88 19.81
CA ALA A 73 38.98 -5.27 19.99
C ALA A 73 39.73 -6.28 20.87
N PRO A 74 40.67 -7.10 20.34
CA PRO A 74 41.65 -7.69 21.22
C PRO A 74 42.38 -6.48 21.79
N GLN A 75 42.03 -6.08 23.01
CA GLN A 75 42.90 -5.22 23.79
C GLN A 75 44.15 -6.06 24.02
N PRO A 76 45.29 -5.77 23.37
CA PRO A 76 46.54 -6.24 23.91
C PRO A 76 46.74 -5.35 25.14
N THR A 77 46.28 -5.83 26.30
CA THR A 77 46.77 -5.29 27.56
C THR A 77 48.24 -5.63 27.57
N SER A 78 49.05 -4.69 27.11
CA SER A 78 50.50 -4.72 27.16
C SER A 78 50.88 -4.73 28.63
N THR A 79 50.97 -5.94 29.18
CA THR A 79 51.62 -6.25 30.44
C THR A 79 53.11 -6.02 30.24
N ASP A 80 53.56 -4.76 30.26
CA ASP A 80 54.98 -4.44 30.26
C ASP A 80 55.22 -3.00 30.76
N GLN A 81 54.92 -2.73 32.03
CA GLN A 81 55.66 -1.72 32.80
C GLN A 81 56.37 -2.51 33.89
N ALA A 82 57.55 -3.05 33.62
CA ALA A 82 58.84 -2.34 33.68
C ALA A 82 59.15 -1.80 35.09
N GLN A 83 59.81 -2.69 35.85
CA GLN A 83 60.74 -2.46 36.96
C GLN A 83 60.19 -2.24 38.37
#